data_AF-A0A2V6NI18-F1
#
_entry.id   AF-A0A2V6NI18-F1
#
_cell.length_a   1.000
_cell.length_b   1.000
_cell.length_c   1.000
_cell.angle_alpha   90.00
_cell.angle_beta   90.00
_cell.angle_gamma   90.00
#
_symmetry.space_group_name_H-M   'P 1'
#
loop_
_entity.id
_entity.type
_entity.pdbx_description
1 polymer ?
#
loop_
_entity_poly.entity_id
_entity_poly.type
_entity_poly.pdbx_seq_one_letter_code
_entity_poly.pdbx_strand_id
1 'polypeptide(L)'
;MPFQLESNYKPRGDQGQAIAKLAKSLEAGNRHQTLLGVTGSGKTFTIANVIREIDRPTLVISHNKTLAAQLYSEFKQFFPRNAVEYFVSYFDYYQPEAYIPRSDTYIEKDSSINEEIERLRLSATSALLSRRDVIVVASVSCIYGITSPEDYERMLLTVKRGQHTTREAVLGRLVDMLYERNDMNFSRGRFRVRGDVVEVYPATADEEAVRIEFLGDEIDAITRFDPLTGHAREALSIITFFPAKQFVTPADKLNRALTTIRAELDDRIKVLESQNKLLEAQRLKMRTEYDLEMLQEMGFCSGIENYSRHLSGRPPGSKPYTIIDFFPKDFLTVVDESHATIPQIGGMYEGDKSRKTVLVDYGFRLPSALDNRPLNFPEFMKLTNQLVYVSATPAEFEIQNSVVGNKGYVPHKRARIGEDELVPFVLPGEETSRLRSRSGGTPDRPTGKMPVLLSRTDEPSEKFDVHTPGKPLVVEQIIRPTGLLDPRIT
;
A
#
# COMPACT_ATOMS: atom_id res chain seq x y z
N MET A 1 5.67 16.62 -13.94
CA MET A 1 5.02 16.43 -15.25
C MET A 1 3.54 16.17 -14.99
N PRO A 2 2.61 16.64 -15.84
CA PRO A 2 1.19 16.35 -15.68
C PRO A 2 0.82 14.95 -16.19
N PHE A 3 -0.31 14.42 -15.73
CA PHE A 3 -0.86 13.17 -16.25
C PHE A 3 -1.34 13.31 -17.72
N GLN A 4 -0.87 12.41 -18.59
CA GLN A 4 -1.15 12.38 -20.02
C GLN A 4 -2.00 11.15 -20.35
N LEU A 5 -3.33 11.35 -20.38
CA LEU A 5 -4.29 10.30 -20.74
C LEU A 5 -4.28 10.07 -22.26
N GLU A 6 -3.86 8.89 -22.70
CA GLU A 6 -3.94 8.42 -24.08
C GLU A 6 -5.10 7.42 -24.22
N SER A 7 -6.05 7.72 -25.11
CA SER A 7 -7.20 6.84 -25.37
C SER A 7 -7.82 7.16 -26.72
N ASN A 8 -8.27 6.13 -27.43
CA ASN A 8 -9.09 6.27 -28.64
C ASN A 8 -10.56 6.57 -28.32
N TYR A 9 -10.94 6.49 -27.05
CA TYR A 9 -12.30 6.72 -26.56
C TYR A 9 -12.44 8.13 -25.98
N LYS A 10 -13.62 8.72 -26.15
CA LYS A 10 -14.04 9.92 -25.41
C LYS A 10 -15.08 9.51 -24.37
N PRO A 11 -15.19 10.22 -23.23
CA PRO A 11 -16.28 9.98 -22.27
C PRO A 11 -17.64 9.96 -22.98
N ARG A 12 -18.43 8.90 -22.73
CA ARG A 12 -19.76 8.71 -23.35
C ARG A 12 -20.81 8.43 -22.29
N GLY A 13 -22.06 8.72 -22.65
CA GLY A 13 -23.21 8.61 -21.75
C GLY A 13 -22.94 9.35 -20.45
N ASP A 14 -23.08 8.61 -19.37
CA ASP A 14 -23.04 9.08 -17.98
C ASP A 14 -21.63 9.43 -17.48
N GLN A 15 -20.57 8.99 -18.17
CA GLN A 15 -19.18 9.18 -17.75
C GLN A 15 -18.79 10.65 -17.63
N GLY A 16 -19.21 11.49 -18.59
CA GLY A 16 -18.84 12.92 -18.61
C GLY A 16 -19.34 13.66 -17.38
N GLN A 17 -20.58 13.40 -16.97
CA GLN A 17 -21.14 13.99 -15.76
C GLN A 17 -20.49 13.41 -14.49
N ALA A 18 -20.23 12.10 -14.47
CA ALA A 18 -19.59 11.46 -13.33
C ALA A 18 -18.18 12.04 -13.07
N ILE A 19 -17.39 12.22 -14.13
CA ILE A 19 -16.06 12.85 -14.08
C ILE A 19 -16.19 14.27 -13.50
N ALA A 20 -17.06 15.10 -14.08
CA ALA A 20 -17.23 16.50 -13.66
C ALA A 20 -17.67 16.63 -12.19
N LYS A 21 -18.59 15.77 -11.72
CA LYS A 21 -19.07 15.79 -10.33
C LYS A 21 -17.98 15.36 -9.34
N LEU A 22 -17.24 14.29 -9.66
CA LEU A 22 -16.14 13.81 -8.83
C LEU A 22 -15.03 14.86 -8.75
N ALA A 23 -14.62 15.43 -9.89
CA ALA A 23 -13.61 16.48 -9.95
C ALA A 23 -14.02 17.70 -9.12
N LYS A 24 -15.26 18.19 -9.32
CA LYS A 24 -15.83 19.31 -8.55
C LYS A 24 -15.82 19.05 -7.04
N SER A 25 -16.16 17.84 -6.60
CA SER A 25 -16.14 17.48 -5.17
C SER A 25 -14.72 17.46 -4.59
N LEU A 26 -13.78 16.91 -5.35
CA LEU A 26 -12.37 16.81 -4.95
C LEU A 26 -11.71 18.19 -4.88
N GLU A 27 -11.96 19.07 -5.86
CA GLU A 27 -11.49 20.46 -5.88
C GLU A 27 -12.09 21.29 -4.73
N ALA A 28 -13.35 21.03 -4.36
CA ALA A 28 -13.98 21.65 -3.19
C ALA A 28 -13.39 21.15 -1.85
N GLY A 29 -12.44 20.22 -1.86
CA GLY A 29 -11.76 19.72 -0.67
C GLY A 29 -12.58 18.71 0.14
N ASN A 30 -13.63 18.12 -0.44
CA ASN A 30 -14.42 17.09 0.24
C ASN A 30 -13.61 15.81 0.41
N ARG A 31 -13.74 15.15 1.56
CA ARG A 31 -12.90 14.00 1.91
C ARG A 31 -13.35 12.69 1.28
N HIS A 32 -14.65 12.49 1.13
CA HIS A 32 -15.25 11.22 0.73
C HIS A 32 -16.22 11.41 -0.42
N GLN A 33 -16.10 10.57 -1.43
CA GLN A 33 -16.98 10.50 -2.58
C GLN A 33 -17.18 9.05 -2.97
N THR A 34 -18.34 8.72 -3.52
CA THR A 34 -18.62 7.38 -4.05
C THR A 34 -19.01 7.48 -5.51
N LEU A 35 -18.35 6.72 -6.37
CA LEU A 35 -18.79 6.41 -7.72
C LEU A 35 -19.60 5.11 -7.67
N LEU A 36 -20.93 5.25 -7.73
CA LEU A 36 -21.88 4.14 -7.86
C LEU A 36 -21.99 3.79 -9.34
N GLY A 37 -21.18 2.84 -9.80
CA GLY A 37 -21.07 2.49 -11.21
C GLY A 37 -21.38 1.02 -11.48
N VAL A 38 -22.35 0.77 -12.36
CA VAL A 38 -22.69 -0.62 -12.77
C VAL A 38 -21.50 -1.29 -13.48
N THR A 39 -21.43 -2.61 -13.41
CA THR A 39 -20.43 -3.39 -14.12
C THR A 39 -20.49 -3.11 -15.63
N GLY A 40 -19.32 -2.97 -16.26
CA GLY A 40 -19.23 -2.64 -17.69
C GLY A 40 -19.44 -1.15 -18.04
N SER A 41 -19.74 -0.27 -17.08
CA SER A 41 -19.89 1.18 -17.33
C SER A 41 -18.58 1.94 -17.63
N GLY A 42 -17.43 1.27 -17.60
CA GLY A 42 -16.12 1.89 -17.81
C GLY A 42 -15.62 2.70 -16.62
N LYS A 43 -15.83 2.20 -15.38
CA LYS A 43 -15.39 2.86 -14.13
C LYS A 43 -13.91 3.25 -14.15
N THR A 44 -13.02 2.38 -14.62
CA THR A 44 -11.57 2.69 -14.70
C THR A 44 -11.30 3.90 -15.59
N PHE A 45 -11.99 4.02 -16.73
CA PHE A 45 -11.82 5.16 -17.64
C PHE A 45 -12.34 6.46 -17.03
N THR A 46 -13.46 6.42 -16.29
CA THR A 46 -13.95 7.55 -15.50
C THR A 46 -12.90 8.00 -14.48
N ILE A 47 -12.34 7.06 -13.71
CA ILE A 47 -11.29 7.37 -12.72
C ILE A 47 -10.02 7.88 -13.40
N ALA A 48 -9.60 7.34 -14.54
CA ALA A 48 -8.45 7.84 -15.29
C ALA A 48 -8.65 9.31 -15.71
N ASN A 49 -9.84 9.68 -16.16
CA ASN A 49 -10.15 11.09 -16.45
C ASN A 49 -10.11 11.97 -15.20
N VAL A 50 -10.64 11.50 -14.06
CA VAL A 50 -10.56 12.21 -12.79
C VAL A 50 -9.10 12.42 -12.35
N ILE A 51 -8.25 11.39 -12.45
CA ILE A 51 -6.81 11.49 -12.11
C ILE A 51 -6.13 12.55 -13.00
N ARG A 52 -6.42 12.53 -14.31
CA ARG A 52 -5.91 13.53 -15.27
C ARG A 52 -6.34 14.96 -14.92
N GLU A 53 -7.60 15.16 -14.53
CA GLU A 53 -8.15 16.48 -14.21
C GLU A 53 -7.61 17.04 -12.89
N ILE A 54 -7.49 16.17 -11.88
CA ILE A 54 -7.02 16.55 -10.54
C ILE A 54 -5.49 16.64 -10.46
N ASP A 55 -4.77 16.02 -11.40
CA ASP A 55 -3.31 16.05 -11.56
C ASP A 55 -2.51 15.78 -10.28
N ARG A 56 -2.91 14.73 -9.54
CA ARG A 56 -2.32 14.35 -8.27
C ARG A 56 -1.87 12.88 -8.26
N PRO A 57 -0.73 12.57 -7.61
CA PRO A 57 -0.34 11.19 -7.40
C PRO A 57 -1.48 10.41 -6.75
N THR A 58 -1.73 9.21 -7.25
CA THR A 58 -2.93 8.46 -6.89
C THR A 58 -2.58 7.06 -6.43
N LEU A 59 -3.10 6.66 -5.27
CA LEU A 59 -3.08 5.29 -4.79
C LEU A 59 -4.41 4.63 -5.16
N VAL A 60 -4.37 3.55 -5.96
CA VAL A 60 -5.54 2.73 -6.29
C VAL A 60 -5.43 1.42 -5.51
N ILE A 61 -6.42 1.11 -4.68
CA ILE A 61 -6.41 -0.10 -3.83
C ILE A 61 -7.49 -1.07 -4.32
N SER A 62 -7.10 -2.31 -4.57
CA SER A 62 -8.04 -3.40 -4.89
C SER A 62 -7.86 -4.58 -3.91
N HIS A 63 -8.95 -5.30 -3.63
CA HIS A 63 -8.97 -6.35 -2.60
C HIS A 63 -8.26 -7.65 -3.02
N ASN A 64 -7.94 -7.83 -4.31
CA ASN A 64 -7.27 -9.04 -4.80
C ASN A 64 -6.22 -8.73 -5.87
N LYS A 65 -5.24 -9.65 -6.04
CA LYS A 65 -4.12 -9.47 -6.98
C LYS A 65 -4.57 -9.48 -8.45
N THR A 66 -5.62 -10.22 -8.80
CA THR A 66 -6.09 -10.34 -10.18
C THR A 66 -6.68 -9.03 -10.69
N LEU A 67 -7.58 -8.41 -9.92
CA LEU A 67 -8.16 -7.10 -10.23
C LEU A 67 -7.08 -6.01 -10.18
N ALA A 68 -6.16 -6.06 -9.21
CA ALA A 68 -5.03 -5.13 -9.17
C ALA A 68 -4.18 -5.21 -10.45
N ALA A 69 -3.90 -6.41 -10.96
CA ALA A 69 -3.14 -6.59 -12.21
C ALA A 69 -3.91 -6.08 -13.43
N GLN A 70 -5.24 -6.28 -13.48
CA GLN A 70 -6.10 -5.74 -14.54
C GLN A 70 -6.08 -4.21 -14.54
N LEU A 71 -6.32 -3.59 -13.37
CA LEU A 71 -6.25 -2.14 -13.21
C LEU A 71 -4.88 -1.58 -13.57
N TYR A 72 -3.80 -2.25 -13.16
CA TYR A 72 -2.44 -1.86 -13.52
C TYR A 72 -2.24 -1.85 -15.04
N SER A 73 -2.69 -2.89 -15.75
CA SER A 73 -2.63 -2.98 -17.20
C SER A 73 -3.46 -1.89 -17.89
N GLU A 74 -4.70 -1.66 -17.43
CA GLU A 74 -5.57 -0.61 -17.94
C GLU A 74 -4.96 0.79 -17.73
N PHE A 75 -4.47 1.10 -16.53
CA PHE A 75 -3.81 2.38 -16.26
C PHE A 75 -2.51 2.55 -17.05
N LYS A 76 -1.72 1.48 -17.27
CA LYS A 76 -0.54 1.53 -18.15
C LYS A 76 -0.91 1.90 -19.58
N GLN A 77 -2.00 1.36 -20.11
CA GLN A 77 -2.50 1.69 -21.44
C GLN A 77 -3.01 3.14 -21.51
N PHE A 78 -3.69 3.60 -20.45
CA PHE A 78 -4.20 4.97 -20.36
C PHE A 78 -3.11 6.02 -20.14
N PHE A 79 -2.03 5.68 -19.43
CA PHE A 79 -0.96 6.62 -19.07
C PHE A 79 0.44 6.08 -19.45
N PRO A 80 0.71 5.82 -20.73
CA PRO A 80 1.96 5.18 -21.18
C PRO A 80 3.20 6.05 -20.92
N ARG A 81 3.02 7.37 -20.71
CA ARG A 81 4.10 8.34 -20.47
C ARG A 81 4.25 8.75 -18.99
N ASN A 82 3.38 8.26 -18.10
CA ASN A 82 3.46 8.52 -16.66
C ASN A 82 3.91 7.27 -15.90
N ALA A 83 4.25 7.43 -14.62
CA ALA A 83 4.66 6.30 -13.78
C ALA A 83 3.42 5.57 -13.24
N VAL A 84 2.99 4.53 -13.96
CA VAL A 84 2.04 3.56 -13.44
C VAL A 84 2.81 2.41 -12.82
N GLU A 85 2.62 2.19 -11.52
CA GLU A 85 3.40 1.31 -10.68
C GLU A 85 2.52 0.25 -10.02
N TYR A 86 3.10 -0.90 -9.67
CA TYR A 86 2.38 -2.05 -9.13
C TYR A 86 2.93 -2.44 -7.76
N PHE A 87 2.06 -2.45 -6.74
CA PHE A 87 2.46 -2.68 -5.35
C PHE A 87 1.58 -3.71 -4.64
N VAL A 88 1.89 -4.99 -4.86
CA VAL A 88 1.22 -6.11 -4.18
C VAL A 88 2.23 -6.94 -3.38
N SER A 89 1.75 -7.95 -2.64
CA SER A 89 2.66 -8.89 -1.99
C SER A 89 3.53 -9.59 -3.03
N TYR A 90 4.84 -9.41 -2.88
CA TYR A 90 5.91 -10.12 -3.59
C TYR A 90 6.07 -11.60 -3.22
N PHE A 91 5.23 -12.15 -2.35
CA PHE A 91 5.24 -13.58 -2.10
C PHE A 91 4.32 -14.31 -3.08
N ASP A 92 4.85 -15.31 -3.77
CA ASP A 92 4.08 -16.30 -4.52
C ASP A 92 3.41 -17.30 -3.56
N TYR A 93 4.18 -17.71 -2.56
CA TYR A 93 3.72 -18.52 -1.44
C TYR A 93 4.16 -17.87 -0.13
N TYR A 94 3.26 -17.84 0.86
CA TYR A 94 3.55 -17.29 2.18
C TYR A 94 2.80 -18.05 3.27
N GLN A 95 3.55 -18.70 4.14
CA GLN A 95 3.09 -19.26 5.39
C GLN A 95 3.62 -18.39 6.54
N PRO A 96 2.73 -17.72 7.31
CA PRO A 96 3.17 -16.96 8.46
C PRO A 96 3.63 -17.89 9.59
N GLU A 97 4.58 -17.39 10.38
CA GLU A 97 4.89 -17.95 11.70
C GLU A 97 3.62 -17.96 12.57
N ALA A 98 3.33 -19.10 13.20
CA ALA A 98 2.20 -19.26 14.10
C ALA A 98 2.47 -20.34 15.15
N TYR A 99 1.72 -20.29 16.25
CA TYR A 99 1.71 -21.33 17.27
C TYR A 99 0.26 -21.69 17.60
N ILE A 100 -0.04 -22.99 17.66
CA ILE A 100 -1.37 -23.52 17.95
C ILE A 100 -1.32 -24.17 19.35
N PRO A 101 -1.80 -23.49 20.40
CA PRO A 101 -1.65 -23.98 21.77
C PRO A 101 -2.35 -25.30 22.06
N ARG A 102 -3.47 -25.57 21.38
CA ARG A 102 -4.27 -26.79 21.59
C ARG A 102 -3.52 -28.07 21.20
N SER A 103 -2.59 -27.98 20.25
CA SER A 103 -1.83 -29.11 19.72
C SER A 103 -0.33 -28.98 19.96
N ASP A 104 0.10 -27.98 20.74
CA ASP A 104 1.52 -27.63 20.95
C ASP A 104 2.34 -27.61 19.66
N THR A 105 1.75 -27.06 18.59
CA THR A 105 2.34 -27.08 17.25
C THR A 105 2.87 -25.71 16.89
N TYR A 106 4.18 -25.62 16.70
CA TYR A 106 4.83 -24.45 16.12
C TYR A 106 4.92 -24.61 14.60
N ILE A 107 4.48 -23.57 13.89
CA ILE A 107 4.50 -23.50 12.43
C ILE A 107 5.58 -22.49 12.05
N GLU A 108 6.63 -22.98 11.40
CA GLU A 108 7.69 -22.14 10.87
C GLU A 108 7.19 -21.26 9.72
N LYS A 109 7.80 -20.08 9.62
CA LYS A 109 7.62 -19.20 8.48
C LYS A 109 8.26 -19.86 7.26
N ASP A 110 7.50 -19.96 6.18
CA ASP A 110 7.99 -20.39 4.89
C ASP A 110 7.45 -19.47 3.80
N SER A 111 8.27 -19.10 2.83
CA SER A 111 7.86 -18.14 1.80
C SER A 111 8.73 -18.22 0.55
N SER A 112 8.10 -18.02 -0.60
CA SER A 112 8.76 -17.87 -1.89
C SER A 112 8.55 -16.45 -2.40
N ILE A 113 9.65 -15.76 -2.72
CA ILE A 113 9.63 -14.39 -3.25
C ILE A 113 9.60 -14.44 -4.77
N ASN A 114 8.74 -13.61 -5.35
CA ASN A 114 8.69 -13.31 -6.77
C ASN A 114 9.55 -12.07 -7.05
N GLU A 115 10.70 -12.27 -7.68
CA GLU A 115 11.67 -11.20 -7.96
C GLU A 115 11.10 -10.09 -8.84
N GLU A 116 10.19 -10.42 -9.76
CA GLU A 116 9.57 -9.42 -10.64
C GLU A 116 8.61 -8.52 -9.86
N ILE A 117 7.83 -9.08 -8.94
CA ILE A 117 6.97 -8.27 -8.06
C ILE A 117 7.82 -7.46 -7.06
N GLU A 118 8.93 -8.01 -6.55
CA GLU A 118 9.87 -7.24 -5.70
C GLU A 118 10.40 -6.01 -6.44
N ARG A 119 10.86 -6.18 -7.69
CA ARG A 119 11.29 -5.07 -8.54
C ARG A 119 10.19 -4.03 -8.71
N LEU A 120 8.97 -4.45 -9.04
CA LEU A 120 7.83 -3.53 -9.23
C LEU A 120 7.51 -2.73 -7.95
N ARG A 121 7.68 -3.34 -6.77
CA ARG A 121 7.53 -2.63 -5.49
C ARG A 121 8.61 -1.57 -5.27
N LEU A 122 9.86 -1.89 -5.58
CA LEU A 122 10.97 -0.94 -5.50
C LEU A 122 10.82 0.20 -6.52
N SER A 123 10.31 -0.13 -7.73
CA SER A 123 9.92 0.85 -8.75
C SER A 123 8.87 1.81 -8.21
N ALA A 124 7.83 1.32 -7.53
CA ALA A 124 6.80 2.15 -6.93
C ALA A 124 7.36 3.17 -5.91
N THR A 125 8.20 2.72 -4.97
CA THR A 125 8.77 3.64 -3.96
C THR A 125 9.76 4.62 -4.56
N SER A 126 10.60 4.19 -5.50
CA SER A 126 11.55 5.09 -6.17
C SER A 126 10.83 6.12 -7.05
N ALA A 127 9.75 5.74 -7.73
CA ALA A 127 8.91 6.66 -8.51
C ALA A 127 8.28 7.74 -7.63
N LEU A 128 7.72 7.37 -6.47
CA LEU A 128 7.12 8.32 -5.52
C LEU A 128 8.12 9.37 -4.98
N LEU A 129 9.40 9.00 -4.85
CA LEU A 129 10.47 9.92 -4.44
C LEU A 129 10.98 10.81 -5.58
N SER A 130 10.81 10.38 -6.83
CA SER A 130 11.47 11.01 -7.99
C SER A 130 10.55 11.88 -8.83
N ARG A 131 9.24 11.62 -8.82
CA ARG A 131 8.26 12.31 -9.68
C ARG A 131 6.88 12.35 -9.04
N ARG A 132 6.01 13.21 -9.59
CA ARG A 132 4.68 13.49 -9.03
C ARG A 132 3.54 12.80 -9.77
N ASP A 133 3.72 12.53 -11.05
CA ASP A 133 2.76 11.85 -11.93
C ASP A 133 2.87 10.32 -11.79
N VAL A 134 2.53 9.86 -10.57
CA VAL A 134 2.59 8.45 -10.17
C VAL A 134 1.20 7.93 -9.85
N ILE A 135 0.82 6.81 -10.46
CA ILE A 135 -0.34 5.99 -10.06
C ILE A 135 0.21 4.69 -9.51
N VAL A 136 -0.03 4.39 -8.23
CA VAL A 136 0.32 3.10 -7.65
C VAL A 136 -0.94 2.26 -7.53
N VAL A 137 -1.00 1.16 -8.27
CA VAL A 137 -2.04 0.15 -8.13
C VAL A 137 -1.58 -0.89 -7.11
N ALA A 138 -2.30 -1.00 -6.01
CA ALA A 138 -1.88 -1.79 -4.85
C ALA A 138 -2.98 -2.74 -4.36
N SER A 139 -2.55 -3.80 -3.69
CA SER A 139 -3.42 -4.56 -2.80
C SER A 139 -3.35 -3.99 -1.38
N VAL A 140 -3.97 -4.65 -0.39
CA VAL A 140 -3.76 -4.35 1.04
C VAL A 140 -2.30 -4.43 1.48
N SER A 141 -1.37 -4.86 0.62
CA SER A 141 0.07 -4.68 0.88
C SER A 141 0.45 -3.22 1.13
N CYS A 142 -0.32 -2.24 0.64
CA CYS A 142 -0.05 -0.81 0.87
C CYS A 142 -0.18 -0.38 2.34
N ILE A 143 -0.83 -1.17 3.20
CA ILE A 143 -0.95 -0.89 4.64
C ILE A 143 0.06 -1.65 5.49
N TYR A 144 0.96 -2.43 4.88
CA TYR A 144 2.02 -3.16 5.60
C TYR A 144 3.30 -2.36 5.73
N GLY A 145 4.02 -2.64 6.82
CA GLY A 145 5.27 -1.98 7.19
C GLY A 145 6.35 -2.08 6.11
N ILE A 146 7.05 -0.98 5.84
CA ILE A 146 8.27 -0.89 5.04
C ILE A 146 9.26 0.08 5.73
N THR A 147 10.49 0.21 5.22
CA THR A 147 11.44 1.22 5.70
C THR A 147 10.87 2.64 5.59
N SER A 148 11.22 3.51 6.54
CA SER A 148 10.76 4.90 6.54
C SER A 148 11.25 5.64 5.29
N PRO A 149 10.49 6.60 4.74
CA PRO A 149 10.95 7.42 3.62
C PRO A 149 12.29 8.10 3.91
N GLU A 150 12.46 8.62 5.11
CA GLU A 150 13.68 9.31 5.57
C GLU A 150 14.90 8.38 5.56
N ASP A 151 14.77 7.15 6.05
CA ASP A 151 15.86 6.18 6.03
C ASP A 151 16.14 5.71 4.59
N TYR A 152 15.10 5.52 3.79
CA TYR A 152 15.24 5.13 2.39
C TYR A 152 15.98 6.21 1.57
N GLU A 153 15.67 7.48 1.79
CA GLU A 153 16.35 8.64 1.17
C GLU A 153 17.82 8.77 1.61
N ARG A 154 18.13 8.56 2.90
CA ARG A 154 19.52 8.62 3.40
C ARG A 154 20.43 7.56 2.79
N MET A 155 19.83 6.47 2.32
CA MET A 155 20.54 5.35 1.73
C MET A 155 20.72 5.49 0.22
N LEU A 156 20.17 6.52 -0.42
CA LEU A 156 20.41 6.77 -1.83
C LEU A 156 21.92 6.99 -2.11
N LEU A 157 22.35 6.51 -3.26
CA LEU A 157 23.70 6.74 -3.78
C LEU A 157 23.58 7.49 -5.11
N THR A 158 23.95 8.77 -5.10
CA THR A 158 24.01 9.58 -6.32
C THR A 158 25.44 9.68 -6.81
N VAL A 159 25.64 9.31 -8.07
CA VAL A 159 26.93 9.28 -8.76
C VAL A 159 26.87 10.27 -9.91
N LYS A 160 27.86 11.16 -10.01
CA LYS A 160 27.96 12.19 -11.06
C LYS A 160 29.26 12.04 -11.84
N ARG A 161 29.20 12.28 -13.14
CA ARG A 161 30.41 12.40 -13.96
C ARG A 161 31.28 13.56 -13.46
N GLY A 162 32.60 13.33 -13.35
CA GLY A 162 33.57 14.28 -12.80
C GLY A 162 33.58 14.37 -11.26
N GLN A 163 32.84 13.51 -10.57
CA GLN A 163 32.86 13.47 -9.11
C GLN A 163 34.16 12.80 -8.63
N HIS A 164 34.89 13.48 -7.73
CA HIS A 164 36.01 12.88 -7.02
C HIS A 164 35.51 11.95 -5.91
N THR A 165 35.69 10.64 -6.11
CA THR A 165 35.38 9.59 -5.15
C THR A 165 36.19 8.34 -5.50
N THR A 166 36.64 7.62 -4.48
CA THR A 166 37.29 6.34 -4.68
C THR A 166 36.26 5.29 -5.12
N ARG A 167 36.73 4.29 -5.86
CA ARG A 167 35.92 3.13 -6.23
C ARG A 167 35.42 2.40 -4.98
N GLU A 168 36.29 2.17 -4.00
CA GLU A 168 35.98 1.46 -2.75
C GLU A 168 34.87 2.14 -1.95
N ALA A 169 34.80 3.48 -1.96
CA ALA A 169 33.70 4.22 -1.33
C ALA A 169 32.36 3.95 -2.02
N VAL A 170 32.33 3.88 -3.36
CA VAL A 170 31.13 3.53 -4.13
C VAL A 170 30.71 2.09 -3.85
N LEU A 171 31.66 1.15 -3.81
CA LEU A 171 31.37 -0.26 -3.48
C LEU A 171 30.81 -0.42 -2.07
N GLY A 172 31.40 0.28 -1.08
CA GLY A 172 30.90 0.27 0.30
C GLY A 172 29.45 0.75 0.38
N ARG A 173 29.12 1.86 -0.31
CA ARG A 173 27.75 2.37 -0.37
C ARG A 173 26.77 1.43 -1.08
N LEU A 174 27.21 0.71 -2.11
CA LEU A 174 26.39 -0.32 -2.76
C LEU A 174 26.07 -1.48 -1.78
N VAL A 175 27.06 -1.94 -1.02
CA VAL A 175 26.87 -2.97 0.00
C VAL A 175 25.95 -2.48 1.12
N ASP A 176 26.11 -1.24 1.60
CA ASP A 176 25.21 -0.64 2.60
C ASP A 176 23.75 -0.62 2.11
N MET A 177 23.54 -0.39 0.81
CA MET A 177 22.23 -0.45 0.14
C MET A 177 21.72 -1.86 -0.14
N LEU A 178 22.39 -2.90 0.39
CA LEU A 178 22.08 -4.33 0.21
C LEU A 178 22.25 -4.83 -1.23
N TYR A 179 23.13 -4.22 -2.03
CA TYR A 179 23.56 -4.84 -3.29
C TYR A 179 24.60 -5.92 -3.04
N GLU A 180 24.50 -7.02 -3.77
CA GLU A 180 25.46 -8.12 -3.68
C GLU A 180 26.56 -7.99 -4.73
N ARG A 181 27.81 -8.21 -4.34
CA ARG A 181 28.89 -8.36 -5.32
C ARG A 181 28.80 -9.74 -5.97
N ASN A 182 28.67 -9.80 -7.29
CA ASN A 182 28.71 -11.07 -8.03
C ASN A 182 29.31 -10.88 -9.42
N ASP A 183 30.59 -11.27 -9.56
CA ASP A 183 31.33 -11.12 -10.81
C ASP A 183 30.94 -12.16 -11.87
N MET A 184 30.31 -13.27 -11.47
CA MET A 184 29.91 -14.39 -12.35
C MET A 184 28.46 -14.27 -12.83
N ASN A 185 27.51 -14.14 -11.90
CA ASN A 185 26.07 -14.04 -12.19
C ASN A 185 25.58 -12.61 -11.98
N PHE A 186 25.59 -11.83 -13.07
CA PHE A 186 25.18 -10.43 -13.06
C PHE A 186 23.67 -10.29 -13.27
N SER A 187 22.95 -9.99 -12.19
CA SER A 187 21.49 -9.85 -12.14
C SER A 187 21.10 -8.62 -11.32
N ARG A 188 19.80 -8.25 -11.30
CA ARG A 188 19.27 -7.11 -10.53
C ARG A 188 19.69 -7.16 -9.06
N GLY A 189 19.95 -6.00 -8.48
CA GLY A 189 20.41 -5.89 -7.09
C GLY A 189 21.85 -6.34 -6.88
N ARG A 190 22.63 -6.48 -7.96
CA ARG A 190 24.03 -6.90 -7.88
C ARG A 190 24.96 -5.92 -8.59
N PHE A 191 26.23 -5.97 -8.22
CA PHE A 191 27.31 -5.27 -8.92
C PHE A 191 28.51 -6.18 -9.15
N ARG A 192 29.35 -5.82 -10.12
CA ARG A 192 30.62 -6.48 -10.43
C ARG A 192 31.71 -5.47 -10.75
N VAL A 193 32.96 -5.90 -10.62
CA VAL A 193 34.13 -5.02 -10.81
C VAL A 193 35.09 -5.62 -11.83
N ARG A 194 35.48 -4.83 -12.82
CA ARG A 194 36.43 -5.21 -13.89
C ARG A 194 37.47 -4.10 -14.05
N GLY A 195 38.58 -4.22 -13.33
CA GLY A 195 39.59 -3.15 -13.28
C GLY A 195 38.98 -1.86 -12.72
N ASP A 196 39.06 -0.77 -13.49
CA ASP A 196 38.54 0.55 -13.11
C ASP A 196 37.05 0.75 -13.47
N VAL A 197 36.38 -0.34 -13.85
CA VAL A 197 34.96 -0.33 -14.21
C VAL A 197 34.13 -1.02 -13.13
N VAL A 198 33.11 -0.32 -12.64
CA VAL A 198 32.07 -0.88 -11.78
C VAL A 198 30.78 -0.97 -12.57
N GLU A 199 30.23 -2.17 -12.72
CA GLU A 199 28.93 -2.37 -13.33
C GLU A 199 27.91 -2.71 -12.26
N VAL A 200 26.81 -1.97 -12.22
CA VAL A 200 25.72 -2.11 -11.25
C VAL A 200 24.44 -2.40 -12.01
N TYR A 201 23.72 -3.44 -11.61
CA TYR A 201 22.37 -3.70 -12.11
C TYR A 201 21.37 -3.18 -11.06
N PRO A 202 20.74 -2.01 -11.26
CA PRO A 202 19.81 -1.44 -10.29
C PRO A 202 18.67 -2.40 -9.97
N ALA A 203 18.26 -2.47 -8.70
CA ALA A 203 17.19 -3.37 -8.28
C ALA A 203 15.79 -2.97 -8.81
N THR A 204 15.62 -1.72 -9.23
CA THR A 204 14.39 -1.19 -9.85
C THR A 204 14.36 -1.38 -11.36
N ALA A 205 15.52 -1.60 -11.99
CA ALA A 205 15.67 -1.59 -13.43
C ALA A 205 14.99 -2.80 -14.07
N ASP A 206 14.33 -2.55 -15.20
CA ASP A 206 13.70 -3.61 -15.99
C ASP A 206 14.75 -4.36 -16.81
N GLU A 207 15.46 -3.65 -17.69
CA GLU A 207 16.40 -4.28 -18.63
C GLU A 207 17.83 -3.71 -18.56
N GLU A 208 18.03 -2.49 -18.09
CA GLU A 208 19.30 -1.78 -18.27
C GLU A 208 20.16 -1.74 -17.00
N ALA A 209 21.45 -2.03 -17.17
CA ALA A 209 22.46 -1.87 -16.15
C ALA A 209 23.25 -0.57 -16.36
N VAL A 210 24.03 -0.20 -15.36
CA VAL A 210 24.82 1.02 -15.34
C VAL A 210 26.29 0.68 -15.19
N ARG A 211 27.11 1.22 -16.08
CA ARG A 211 28.57 1.16 -16.03
C ARG A 211 29.10 2.49 -15.51
N ILE A 212 29.97 2.42 -14.51
CA ILE A 212 30.70 3.56 -13.93
C ILE A 212 32.17 3.31 -14.19
N GLU A 213 32.80 4.19 -14.96
CA GLU A 213 34.21 4.12 -15.34
C GLU A 213 35.01 5.13 -14.51
N PHE A 214 36.09 4.67 -13.88
CA PHE A 214 36.94 5.49 -13.03
C PHE A 214 38.28 5.79 -13.71
N LEU A 215 38.81 6.98 -13.45
CA LEU A 215 40.18 7.37 -13.76
C LEU A 215 40.87 7.79 -12.46
N GLY A 216 41.53 6.85 -11.79
CA GLY A 216 41.99 7.05 -10.41
C GLY A 216 40.80 7.24 -9.46
N ASP A 217 40.76 8.37 -8.75
CA ASP A 217 39.70 8.70 -7.80
C ASP A 217 38.65 9.66 -8.37
N GLU A 218 38.42 9.62 -9.69
CA GLU A 218 37.42 10.43 -10.39
C GLU A 218 36.56 9.54 -11.29
N ILE A 219 35.25 9.82 -11.35
CA ILE A 219 34.32 9.15 -12.26
C ILE A 219 34.40 9.81 -13.65
N ASP A 220 35.01 9.13 -14.61
CA ASP A 220 35.21 9.64 -15.97
C ASP A 220 33.95 9.53 -16.83
N ALA A 221 33.23 8.40 -16.74
CA ALA A 221 32.03 8.14 -17.52
C ALA A 221 30.98 7.32 -16.76
N ILE A 222 29.71 7.58 -17.09
CA ILE A 222 28.56 6.80 -16.62
C ILE A 222 27.73 6.44 -17.86
N THR A 223 27.49 5.14 -18.07
CA THR A 223 26.84 4.64 -19.29
C THR A 223 25.78 3.61 -18.95
N ARG A 224 24.55 3.78 -19.47
CA ARG A 224 23.55 2.70 -19.49
C ARG A 224 23.88 1.70 -20.58
N PHE A 225 23.77 0.43 -20.26
CA PHE A 225 24.02 -0.65 -21.20
C PHE A 225 23.08 -1.82 -20.98
N ASP A 226 22.90 -2.61 -22.03
CA ASP A 226 22.16 -3.86 -21.97
C ASP A 226 23.03 -4.96 -21.35
N PRO A 227 22.65 -5.56 -20.20
CA PRO A 227 23.46 -6.55 -19.50
C PRO A 227 23.56 -7.90 -20.23
N LEU A 228 22.66 -8.18 -21.18
CA LEU A 228 22.66 -9.40 -22.00
C LEU A 228 23.60 -9.27 -23.20
N THR A 229 23.54 -8.13 -23.90
CA THR A 229 24.32 -7.91 -25.14
C THR A 229 25.61 -7.14 -24.92
N GLY A 230 25.72 -6.38 -23.83
CA GLY A 230 26.85 -5.49 -23.54
C GLY A 230 26.83 -4.18 -24.31
N HIS A 231 25.83 -3.93 -25.16
CA HIS A 231 25.74 -2.71 -25.96
C HIS A 231 25.41 -1.49 -25.09
N ALA A 232 26.26 -0.47 -25.19
CA ALA A 232 26.00 0.84 -24.60
C ALA A 232 24.81 1.50 -25.30
N ARG A 233 23.89 2.06 -24.51
CA ARG A 233 22.68 2.71 -25.00
C ARG A 233 22.73 4.23 -24.83
N GLU A 234 23.15 4.69 -23.66
CA GLU A 234 23.06 6.11 -23.29
C GLU A 234 24.18 6.52 -22.34
N ALA A 235 24.85 7.64 -22.61
CA ALA A 235 25.78 8.27 -21.68
C ALA A 235 25.02 9.19 -20.71
N LEU A 236 25.28 9.04 -19.41
CA LEU A 236 24.62 9.79 -18.34
C LEU A 236 25.58 10.78 -17.69
N SER A 237 25.06 11.95 -17.29
CA SER A 237 25.79 12.90 -16.44
C SER A 237 25.64 12.60 -14.95
N ILE A 238 24.54 11.96 -14.57
CA ILE A 238 24.17 11.65 -13.19
C ILE A 238 23.28 10.41 -13.13
N ILE A 239 23.42 9.62 -12.08
CA ILE A 239 22.51 8.53 -11.75
C ILE A 239 22.34 8.40 -10.23
N THR A 240 21.14 8.07 -9.79
CA THR A 240 20.85 7.75 -8.39
C THR A 240 20.44 6.28 -8.28
N PHE A 241 21.18 5.53 -7.47
CA PHE A 241 20.84 4.17 -7.08
C PHE A 241 19.99 4.18 -5.82
N PHE A 242 18.94 3.37 -5.83
CA PHE A 242 18.05 3.13 -4.69
C PHE A 242 18.42 1.82 -3.99
N PRO A 243 18.10 1.66 -2.69
CA PRO A 243 18.31 0.40 -1.97
C PRO A 243 17.76 -0.82 -2.71
N ALA A 244 18.50 -1.93 -2.66
CA ALA A 244 18.14 -3.15 -3.38
C ALA A 244 16.99 -3.93 -2.74
N LYS A 245 16.60 -3.56 -1.51
CA LYS A 245 15.53 -4.19 -0.74
C LYS A 245 14.62 -3.15 -0.08
N GLN A 246 13.38 -3.54 0.19
CA GLN A 246 12.37 -2.69 0.81
C GLN A 246 12.64 -2.45 2.31
N PHE A 247 13.30 -3.40 2.96
CA PHE A 247 13.69 -3.35 4.36
C PHE A 247 15.19 -3.15 4.45
N VAL A 248 15.58 -1.93 4.74
CA VAL A 248 16.97 -1.54 4.90
C VAL A 248 17.10 -0.70 6.17
N THR A 249 18.19 -0.91 6.92
CA THR A 249 18.46 -0.23 8.20
C THR A 249 19.89 0.31 8.19
N PRO A 250 20.09 1.62 8.40
CA PRO A 250 21.43 2.20 8.57
C PRO A 250 22.21 1.57 9.73
N ALA A 251 23.54 1.46 9.59
CA ALA A 251 24.41 0.76 10.55
C ALA A 251 24.36 1.35 11.98
N ASP A 252 24.25 2.67 12.12
CA ASP A 252 24.11 3.35 13.41
C ASP A 252 22.80 2.96 14.13
N LYS A 253 21.70 2.84 13.37
CA LYS A 253 20.41 2.39 13.91
C LYS A 253 20.43 0.92 14.30
N LEU A 254 21.13 0.07 13.53
CA LEU A 254 21.29 -1.35 13.84
C LEU A 254 21.99 -1.55 15.19
N ASN A 255 23.10 -0.85 15.43
CA ASN A 255 23.84 -0.93 16.70
C ASN A 255 22.98 -0.54 17.91
N ARG A 256 22.20 0.55 17.78
CA ARG A 256 21.23 0.94 18.82
C ARG A 256 20.15 -0.12 19.01
N ALA A 257 19.65 -0.71 17.92
CA ALA A 257 18.60 -1.72 17.97
C ALA A 257 19.06 -2.93 18.78
N LEU A 258 20.28 -3.45 18.55
CA LEU A 258 20.85 -4.58 19.30
C LEU A 258 20.80 -4.34 20.83
N THR A 259 21.21 -3.17 21.29
CA THR A 259 21.15 -2.81 22.72
C THR A 259 19.71 -2.79 23.24
N THR A 260 18.80 -2.16 22.51
CA THR A 260 17.40 -2.05 22.96
C THR A 260 16.64 -3.38 22.93
N ILE A 261 16.94 -4.27 21.97
CA ILE A 261 16.36 -5.62 21.88
C ILE A 261 16.80 -6.45 23.08
N ARG A 262 18.10 -6.42 23.42
CA ARG A 262 18.63 -7.13 24.59
C ARG A 262 18.00 -6.62 25.89
N ALA A 263 17.82 -5.31 26.04
CA ALA A 263 17.13 -4.75 27.20
C ALA A 263 15.66 -5.23 27.31
N GLU A 264 14.91 -5.23 26.20
CA GLU A 264 13.52 -5.75 26.20
C GLU A 264 13.47 -7.24 26.51
N LEU A 265 14.44 -8.01 26.01
CA LEU A 265 14.57 -9.43 26.32
C LEU A 265 14.76 -9.67 27.82
N ASP A 266 15.71 -8.98 28.45
CA ASP A 266 16.00 -9.12 29.87
C ASP A 266 14.78 -8.81 30.74
N ASP A 267 14.05 -7.74 30.41
CA ASP A 267 12.84 -7.36 31.12
C ASP A 267 11.70 -8.37 30.90
N ARG A 268 11.54 -8.87 29.67
CA ARG A 268 10.51 -9.87 29.36
C ARG A 268 10.78 -11.20 30.04
N ILE A 269 12.03 -11.63 30.15
CA ILE A 269 12.41 -12.85 30.88
C ILE A 269 11.98 -12.76 32.35
N LYS A 270 12.30 -11.65 33.04
CA LYS A 270 11.89 -11.44 34.45
C LYS A 270 10.37 -11.54 34.63
N VAL A 271 9.61 -10.95 33.71
CA VAL A 271 8.14 -11.04 33.73
C VAL A 271 7.66 -12.47 33.56
N LEU A 272 8.21 -13.23 32.61
CA LEU A 272 7.83 -14.63 32.38
C LEU A 272 8.20 -15.53 33.58
N GLU A 273 9.41 -15.37 34.13
CA GLU A 273 9.87 -16.14 35.29
C GLU A 273 9.04 -15.85 36.55
N SER A 274 8.70 -14.58 36.82
CA SER A 274 7.80 -14.22 37.93
C SER A 274 6.38 -14.78 37.79
N GLN A 275 5.96 -15.12 36.56
CA GLN A 275 4.68 -15.78 36.27
C GLN A 275 4.82 -17.31 36.21
N ASN A 276 5.99 -17.86 36.58
CA ASN A 276 6.34 -19.28 36.53
C ASN A 276 6.26 -19.88 35.11
N LYS A 277 6.43 -19.04 34.08
CA LYS A 277 6.48 -19.41 32.65
C LYS A 277 7.93 -19.68 32.20
N LEU A 278 8.56 -20.67 32.83
CA LEU A 278 10.00 -20.94 32.68
C LEU A 278 10.35 -21.44 31.27
N LEU A 279 9.48 -22.25 30.66
CA LEU A 279 9.69 -22.78 29.30
C LEU A 279 9.64 -21.66 28.26
N GLU A 280 8.66 -20.76 28.37
CA GLU A 280 8.51 -19.59 27.51
C GLU A 280 9.71 -18.65 27.65
N ALA A 281 10.20 -18.43 28.87
CA ALA A 281 11.37 -17.61 29.12
C ALA A 281 12.63 -18.19 28.45
N GLN A 282 12.88 -19.50 28.63
CA GLN A 282 14.01 -20.18 28.01
C GLN A 282 13.94 -20.15 26.48
N ARG A 283 12.74 -20.44 25.91
CA ARG A 283 12.48 -20.39 24.47
C ARG A 283 12.78 -19.00 23.89
N LEU A 284 12.24 -17.97 24.54
CA LEU A 284 12.41 -16.59 24.11
C LEU A 284 13.88 -16.16 24.13
N LYS A 285 14.58 -16.52 25.20
CA LYS A 285 16.01 -16.24 25.38
C LYS A 285 16.85 -16.86 24.26
N MET A 286 16.76 -18.17 24.08
CA MET A 286 17.56 -18.88 23.08
C MET A 286 17.35 -18.31 21.67
N ARG A 287 16.10 -18.08 21.28
CA ARG A 287 15.77 -17.55 19.95
C ARG A 287 16.27 -16.11 19.77
N THR A 288 16.04 -15.25 20.75
CA THR A 288 16.39 -13.83 20.63
C THR A 288 17.90 -13.63 20.67
N GLU A 289 18.64 -14.40 21.49
CA GLU A 289 20.11 -14.36 21.51
C GLU A 289 20.71 -14.81 20.19
N TYR A 290 20.19 -15.90 19.59
CA TYR A 290 20.60 -16.33 18.25
C TYR A 290 20.31 -15.27 17.19
N ASP A 291 19.11 -14.67 17.19
CA ASP A 291 18.76 -13.61 16.24
C ASP A 291 19.68 -12.37 16.43
N LEU A 292 20.07 -12.02 17.66
CA LEU A 292 21.00 -10.93 17.96
C LEU A 292 22.43 -11.20 17.47
N GLU A 293 22.93 -12.44 17.62
CA GLU A 293 24.23 -12.85 17.09
C GLU A 293 24.24 -12.75 15.56
N MET A 294 23.20 -13.25 14.90
CA MET A 294 23.05 -13.16 13.44
C MET A 294 22.99 -11.71 12.95
N LEU A 295 22.24 -10.84 13.65
CA LEU A 295 22.19 -9.41 13.31
C LEU A 295 23.54 -8.70 13.49
N GLN A 296 24.33 -9.10 14.49
CA GLN A 296 25.64 -8.51 14.74
C GLN A 296 26.69 -8.93 13.70
N GLU A 297 26.73 -10.20 13.34
CA GLU A 297 27.73 -10.74 12.41
C GLU A 297 27.38 -10.50 10.94
N MET A 298 26.10 -10.67 10.58
CA MET A 298 25.64 -10.67 9.18
C MET A 298 24.83 -9.43 8.80
N GLY A 299 24.44 -8.59 9.78
CA GLY A 299 23.53 -7.47 9.55
C GLY A 299 22.08 -7.86 9.29
N PHE A 300 21.76 -9.15 9.31
CA PHE A 300 20.44 -9.71 9.00
C PHE A 300 20.19 -11.02 9.76
N CYS A 301 18.92 -11.30 10.06
CA CYS A 301 18.47 -12.57 10.64
C CYS A 301 17.11 -13.01 10.05
N SER A 302 16.76 -14.29 10.17
CA SER A 302 15.47 -14.79 9.73
C SER A 302 14.34 -14.21 10.59
N GLY A 303 13.38 -13.54 9.95
CA GLY A 303 12.30 -12.88 10.67
C GLY A 303 12.69 -11.52 11.27
N ILE A 304 13.72 -10.86 10.72
CA ILE A 304 14.17 -9.50 11.11
C ILE A 304 13.03 -8.50 11.23
N GLU A 305 11.95 -8.65 10.47
CA GLU A 305 10.78 -7.76 10.53
C GLU A 305 10.14 -7.69 11.92
N ASN A 306 10.28 -8.75 12.74
CA ASN A 306 9.78 -8.78 14.12
C ASN A 306 10.52 -7.79 15.04
N TYR A 307 11.71 -7.32 14.64
CA TYR A 307 12.49 -6.30 15.33
C TYR A 307 12.31 -4.90 14.72
N SER A 308 11.42 -4.73 13.74
CA SER A 308 11.28 -3.50 12.95
C SER A 308 11.10 -2.23 13.79
N ARG A 309 10.39 -2.28 14.92
CA ARG A 309 10.25 -1.14 15.83
C ARG A 309 11.60 -0.71 16.43
N HIS A 310 12.42 -1.66 16.87
CA HIS A 310 13.77 -1.38 17.38
C HIS A 310 14.69 -0.84 16.29
N LEU A 311 14.68 -1.48 15.11
CA LEU A 311 15.49 -1.11 13.96
C LEU A 311 15.19 0.32 13.51
N SER A 312 13.91 0.68 13.43
CA SER A 312 13.49 2.04 13.08
C SER A 312 13.67 3.07 14.22
N GLY A 313 13.83 2.61 15.47
CA GLY A 313 13.95 3.48 16.65
C GLY A 313 12.64 4.16 17.04
N ARG A 314 11.49 3.56 16.70
CA ARG A 314 10.17 4.13 17.01
C ARG A 314 9.73 3.78 18.44
N PRO A 315 8.90 4.62 19.08
CA PRO A 315 8.35 4.29 20.40
C PRO A 315 7.37 3.08 20.33
N PRO A 316 7.19 2.32 21.43
CA PRO A 316 6.21 1.23 21.50
C PRO A 316 4.80 1.66 21.12
N GLY A 317 4.06 0.80 20.42
CA GLY A 317 2.69 1.05 19.95
C GLY A 317 2.57 1.98 18.74
N SER A 318 3.67 2.58 18.28
CA SER A 318 3.68 3.50 17.15
C SER A 318 3.24 2.83 15.83
N LYS A 319 2.61 3.63 14.95
CA LYS A 319 2.22 3.17 13.62
C LYS A 319 3.46 2.78 12.78
N PRO A 320 3.40 1.72 11.98
CA PRO A 320 4.44 1.42 10.99
C PRO A 320 4.53 2.53 9.92
N TYR A 321 5.67 2.60 9.23
CA TYR A 321 5.76 3.30 7.96
C TYR A 321 5.27 2.38 6.84
N THR A 322 4.53 2.92 5.88
CA THR A 322 3.92 2.19 4.78
C THR A 322 4.21 2.90 3.46
N ILE A 323 3.85 2.32 2.31
CA ILE A 323 3.97 3.05 1.03
C ILE A 323 3.14 4.34 1.02
N ILE A 324 2.07 4.42 1.81
CA ILE A 324 1.25 5.64 1.94
C ILE A 324 2.10 6.81 2.46
N ASP A 325 3.10 6.55 3.30
CA ASP A 325 4.00 7.58 3.82
C ASP A 325 4.98 8.13 2.76
N PHE A 326 5.12 7.48 1.61
CA PHE A 326 5.92 7.96 0.47
C PHE A 326 5.12 8.90 -0.46
N PHE A 327 3.79 8.93 -0.32
CA PHE A 327 2.97 9.85 -1.09
C PHE A 327 3.08 11.29 -0.54
N PRO A 328 3.03 12.32 -1.40
CA PRO A 328 2.90 13.69 -0.93
C PRO A 328 1.54 13.89 -0.26
N LYS A 329 1.44 14.88 0.64
CA LYS A 329 0.25 15.11 1.49
C LYS A 329 -1.05 15.26 0.72
N ASP A 330 -0.99 15.75 -0.51
CA ASP A 330 -2.15 15.97 -1.36
C ASP A 330 -2.40 14.83 -2.34
N PHE A 331 -1.96 13.59 -2.09
CA PHE A 331 -2.31 12.47 -2.97
C PHE A 331 -3.82 12.15 -2.95
N LEU A 332 -4.30 11.44 -3.98
CA LEU A 332 -5.66 10.92 -4.09
C LEU A 332 -5.66 9.41 -3.76
N THR A 333 -6.70 8.93 -3.06
CA THR A 333 -6.92 7.49 -2.86
C THR A 333 -8.17 7.06 -3.61
N VAL A 334 -8.06 6.01 -4.43
CA VAL A 334 -9.19 5.34 -5.08
C VAL A 334 -9.30 3.94 -4.50
N VAL A 335 -10.49 3.56 -4.06
CA VAL A 335 -10.75 2.22 -3.50
C VAL A 335 -11.67 1.48 -4.46
N ASP A 336 -11.09 0.57 -5.23
CA ASP A 336 -11.79 -0.32 -6.14
C ASP A 336 -12.54 -1.41 -5.38
N GLU A 337 -13.72 -1.78 -5.87
CA GLU A 337 -14.70 -2.65 -5.21
C GLU A 337 -14.77 -2.40 -3.70
N SER A 338 -15.07 -1.14 -3.35
CA SER A 338 -14.95 -0.61 -1.97
C SER A 338 -15.67 -1.44 -0.92
N HIS A 339 -16.81 -2.04 -1.31
CA HIS A 339 -17.63 -2.89 -0.46
C HIS A 339 -16.88 -4.14 0.06
N ALA A 340 -15.86 -4.61 -0.67
CA ALA A 340 -14.99 -5.70 -0.27
C ALA A 340 -13.64 -5.20 0.28
N THR A 341 -13.06 -4.18 -0.36
CA THR A 341 -11.74 -3.66 -0.01
C THR A 341 -11.70 -2.99 1.37
N ILE A 342 -12.74 -2.22 1.74
CA ILE A 342 -12.80 -1.54 3.04
C ILE A 342 -12.86 -2.53 4.22
N PRO A 343 -13.77 -3.54 4.22
CA PRO A 343 -13.75 -4.58 5.25
C PRO A 343 -12.43 -5.33 5.34
N GLN A 344 -11.81 -5.65 4.20
CA GLN A 344 -10.52 -6.36 4.17
C GLN A 344 -9.42 -5.54 4.87
N ILE A 345 -9.29 -4.24 4.55
CA ILE A 345 -8.35 -3.33 5.23
C ILE A 345 -8.59 -3.34 6.75
N GLY A 346 -9.85 -3.27 7.18
CA GLY A 346 -10.20 -3.32 8.59
C GLY A 346 -9.87 -4.64 9.29
N GLY A 347 -9.83 -5.76 8.56
CA GLY A 347 -9.54 -7.09 9.09
C GLY A 347 -8.05 -7.42 9.24
N MET A 348 -7.17 -6.79 8.45
CA MET A 348 -5.75 -7.18 8.39
C MET A 348 -5.03 -7.05 9.74
N TYR A 349 -5.27 -5.94 10.46
CA TYR A 349 -4.64 -5.70 11.77
C TYR A 349 -5.11 -6.66 12.85
N GLU A 350 -6.42 -6.92 12.95
CA GLU A 350 -6.97 -7.80 13.99
C GLU A 350 -6.49 -9.24 13.82
N GLY A 351 -6.43 -9.74 12.57
CA GLY A 351 -5.89 -11.06 12.27
C GLY A 351 -4.39 -11.19 12.60
N ASP A 352 -3.59 -10.18 12.22
CA ASP A 352 -2.16 -10.17 12.49
C ASP A 352 -1.86 -10.09 14.00
N LYS A 353 -2.56 -9.20 14.71
CA LYS A 353 -2.46 -9.06 16.17
C LYS A 353 -2.84 -10.35 16.88
N SER A 354 -3.97 -10.97 16.53
CA SER A 354 -4.40 -12.23 17.15
C SER A 354 -3.33 -13.32 17.03
N ARG A 355 -2.76 -13.50 15.82
CA ARG A 355 -1.69 -14.48 15.58
C ARG A 355 -0.43 -14.17 16.40
N LYS A 356 0.03 -12.92 16.39
CA LYS A 356 1.27 -12.52 17.08
C LYS A 356 1.16 -12.51 18.59
N THR A 357 -0.01 -12.17 19.16
CA THR A 357 -0.23 -12.23 20.61
C THR A 357 0.03 -13.64 21.14
N VAL A 358 -0.44 -14.67 20.43
CA VAL A 358 -0.18 -16.06 20.81
C VAL A 358 1.32 -16.38 20.78
N LEU A 359 2.06 -15.93 19.77
CA LEU A 359 3.53 -16.11 19.74
C LEU A 359 4.23 -15.43 20.94
N VAL A 360 3.78 -14.24 21.33
CA VAL A 360 4.35 -13.47 22.45
C VAL A 360 4.00 -14.09 23.81
N ASP A 361 2.78 -14.59 23.96
CA ASP A 361 2.29 -15.19 25.21
C ASP A 361 2.99 -16.51 25.54
N TYR A 362 3.42 -17.23 24.50
CA TYR A 362 4.15 -18.50 24.57
C TYR A 362 5.66 -18.36 24.29
N GLY A 363 6.21 -17.14 24.37
CA GLY A 363 7.66 -16.93 24.35
C GLY A 363 8.37 -17.24 23.03
N PHE A 364 7.67 -17.22 21.89
CA PHE A 364 8.29 -17.36 20.57
C PHE A 364 8.84 -16.02 20.05
N ARG A 365 8.25 -14.90 20.45
CA ARG A 365 8.67 -13.54 20.04
C ARG A 365 8.54 -12.54 21.19
N LEU A 366 9.32 -11.47 21.12
CA LEU A 366 9.23 -10.32 22.04
C LEU A 366 7.91 -9.57 21.86
N PRO A 367 7.40 -8.85 22.89
CA PRO A 367 6.24 -7.98 22.77
C PRO A 367 6.35 -6.96 21.63
N SER A 368 7.55 -6.45 21.34
CA SER A 368 7.81 -5.54 20.22
C SER A 368 7.46 -6.10 18.85
N ALA A 369 7.34 -7.42 18.69
CA ALA A 369 6.87 -8.03 17.45
C ALA A 369 5.43 -7.62 17.09
N LEU A 370 4.61 -7.24 18.08
CA LEU A 370 3.26 -6.70 17.85
C LEU A 370 3.27 -5.32 17.16
N ASP A 371 4.38 -4.59 17.26
CA ASP A 371 4.56 -3.29 16.59
C ASP A 371 5.02 -3.45 15.12
N ASN A 372 5.39 -4.67 14.72
CA ASN A 372 5.50 -5.06 13.32
C ASN A 372 4.12 -5.53 12.83
N ARG A 373 3.29 -4.61 12.35
CA ARG A 373 1.89 -4.88 12.03
C ARG A 373 1.47 -4.07 10.80
N PRO A 374 0.37 -4.41 10.13
CA PRO A 374 -0.27 -3.46 9.23
C PRO A 374 -0.88 -2.28 10.01
N LEU A 375 -1.25 -1.23 9.29
CA LEU A 375 -2.06 -0.15 9.85
C LEU A 375 -3.38 -0.70 10.38
N ASN A 376 -3.82 -0.18 11.53
CA ASN A 376 -5.21 -0.36 11.92
C ASN A 376 -6.12 0.58 11.11
N PHE A 377 -7.43 0.32 11.11
CA PHE A 377 -8.37 1.09 10.30
C PHE A 377 -8.37 2.59 10.62
N PRO A 378 -8.36 3.04 11.91
CA PRO A 378 -8.21 4.46 12.23
C PRO A 378 -6.93 5.10 11.68
N GLU A 379 -5.78 4.41 11.73
CA GLU A 379 -4.52 4.89 11.16
C GLU A 379 -4.61 5.02 9.64
N PHE A 380 -5.19 4.02 8.95
CA PHE A 380 -5.46 4.08 7.51
C PHE A 380 -6.33 5.27 7.14
N MET A 381 -7.46 5.47 7.83
CA MET A 381 -8.35 6.59 7.58
C MET A 381 -7.68 7.93 7.87
N LYS A 382 -6.75 8.01 8.85
CA LYS A 382 -6.00 9.23 9.13
C LYS A 382 -4.97 9.56 8.06
N LEU A 383 -4.30 8.55 7.49
CA LEU A 383 -3.26 8.71 6.48
C LEU A 383 -3.82 8.93 5.07
N THR A 384 -5.00 8.40 4.79
CA THR A 384 -5.68 8.63 3.52
C THR A 384 -6.28 10.04 3.50
N ASN A 385 -5.94 10.79 2.45
CA ASN A 385 -6.37 12.17 2.27
C ASN A 385 -7.84 12.21 1.76
N GLN A 386 -8.04 12.36 0.45
CA GLN A 386 -9.36 12.28 -0.18
C GLN A 386 -9.56 10.89 -0.81
N LEU A 387 -10.75 10.33 -0.61
CA LEU A 387 -11.09 8.96 -1.01
C LEU A 387 -12.25 8.94 -1.99
N VAL A 388 -12.03 8.31 -3.15
CA VAL A 388 -13.08 7.93 -4.09
C VAL A 388 -13.34 6.44 -3.95
N TYR A 389 -14.50 6.09 -3.40
CA TYR A 389 -14.99 4.72 -3.35
C TYR A 389 -15.60 4.35 -4.70
N VAL A 390 -15.17 3.24 -5.28
CA VAL A 390 -15.65 2.77 -6.58
C VAL A 390 -16.33 1.42 -6.37
N SER A 391 -17.63 1.34 -6.63
CA SER A 391 -18.38 0.11 -6.42
C SER A 391 -19.68 0.11 -7.23
N ALA A 392 -20.11 -1.06 -7.69
CA ALA A 392 -21.47 -1.23 -8.20
C ALA A 392 -22.51 -1.30 -7.06
N THR A 393 -22.07 -1.74 -5.88
CA THR A 393 -22.89 -1.98 -4.69
C THR A 393 -22.19 -1.38 -3.47
N PRO A 394 -22.07 -0.04 -3.37
CA PRO A 394 -21.41 0.59 -2.22
C PRO A 394 -22.12 0.19 -0.93
N ALA A 395 -21.36 -0.15 0.11
CA ALA A 395 -21.92 -0.48 1.40
C ALA A 395 -22.32 0.78 2.18
N GLU A 396 -22.99 0.57 3.31
CA GLU A 396 -23.48 1.65 4.18
C GLU A 396 -22.35 2.59 4.63
N PHE A 397 -21.14 2.05 4.83
CA PHE A 397 -19.98 2.85 5.23
C PHE A 397 -19.66 3.94 4.19
N GLU A 398 -19.58 3.58 2.92
CA GLU A 398 -19.24 4.49 1.84
C GLU A 398 -20.31 5.56 1.65
N ILE A 399 -21.58 5.16 1.71
CA ILE A 399 -22.73 6.04 1.56
C ILE A 399 -22.79 7.05 2.70
N GLN A 400 -22.70 6.61 3.95
CA GLN A 400 -22.76 7.50 5.13
C GLN A 400 -21.59 8.48 5.17
N ASN A 401 -20.41 8.05 4.70
CA ASN A 401 -19.23 8.89 4.72
C ASN A 401 -19.19 9.90 3.58
N SER A 402 -19.78 9.57 2.43
CA SER A 402 -19.80 10.41 1.23
C SER A 402 -20.81 11.54 1.37
N VAL A 403 -20.54 12.48 2.28
CA VAL A 403 -21.35 13.68 2.52
C VAL A 403 -20.47 14.92 2.69
N VAL A 404 -20.95 16.06 2.22
CA VAL A 404 -20.26 17.36 2.35
C VAL A 404 -20.05 17.71 3.82
N GLY A 405 -18.85 18.18 4.14
CA GLY A 405 -18.47 18.58 5.50
C GLY A 405 -17.94 17.43 6.38
N ASN A 406 -17.95 16.17 5.92
CA ASN A 406 -17.28 15.08 6.62
C ASN A 406 -15.75 15.23 6.53
N LYS A 407 -15.13 15.66 7.64
CA LYS A 407 -13.67 15.82 7.74
C LYS A 407 -12.95 14.60 8.34
N GLY A 408 -13.69 13.63 8.86
CA GLY A 408 -13.15 12.46 9.56
C GLY A 408 -13.62 11.20 8.87
N TYR A 409 -14.24 10.29 9.61
CA TYR A 409 -15.12 9.27 9.05
C TYR A 409 -16.12 8.84 10.11
N VAL A 410 -17.29 8.39 9.68
CA VAL A 410 -18.29 7.73 10.52
C VAL A 410 -17.94 6.24 10.55
N PRO A 411 -17.50 5.69 11.69
CA PRO A 411 -17.21 4.27 11.78
C PRO A 411 -18.51 3.46 11.67
N HIS A 412 -18.42 2.30 11.02
CA HIS A 412 -19.52 1.35 11.06
C HIS A 412 -19.79 0.93 12.51
N LYS A 413 -21.01 1.16 13.01
CA LYS A 413 -21.44 0.60 14.29
C LYS A 413 -21.60 -0.91 14.10
N ARG A 414 -20.55 -1.69 14.39
CA ARG A 414 -20.71 -3.14 14.52
C ARG A 414 -21.63 -3.40 15.72
N ALA A 415 -22.92 -3.67 15.46
CA ALA A 415 -23.61 -4.64 16.30
C ALA A 415 -22.78 -5.94 16.22
N ARG A 416 -22.61 -6.64 17.33
CA ARG A 416 -21.84 -7.90 17.31
C ARG A 416 -22.46 -8.82 16.26
N ILE A 417 -21.62 -9.47 15.45
CA ILE A 417 -22.05 -10.50 14.51
C ILE A 417 -22.93 -11.49 15.29
N GLY A 418 -24.21 -11.59 14.93
CA GLY A 418 -25.23 -12.37 15.66
C GLY A 418 -26.48 -11.59 16.08
N GLU A 419 -26.49 -10.26 15.99
CA GLU A 419 -27.71 -9.44 16.13
C GLU A 419 -28.05 -8.82 14.76
N ASP A 420 -29.00 -9.45 14.05
CA ASP A 420 -29.74 -8.96 12.88
C ASP A 420 -28.94 -8.21 11.79
N GLU A 421 -28.04 -8.88 11.08
CA GLU A 421 -27.65 -8.43 9.73
C GLU A 421 -28.62 -9.03 8.70
N LEU A 422 -29.58 -8.21 8.27
CA LEU A 422 -30.29 -8.44 7.02
C LEU A 422 -29.34 -8.10 5.86
N VAL A 423 -29.28 -9.04 4.91
CA VAL A 423 -28.57 -9.04 3.63
C VAL A 423 -28.49 -7.64 2.96
N PRO A 424 -27.39 -7.27 2.28
CA PRO A 424 -27.23 -5.95 1.66
C PRO A 424 -28.37 -5.61 0.69
N PHE A 425 -28.85 -4.37 0.82
CA PHE A 425 -30.06 -3.81 0.24
C PHE A 425 -29.95 -3.49 -1.27
N VAL A 426 -30.98 -3.94 -2.00
CA VAL A 426 -31.66 -3.45 -3.21
C VAL A 426 -30.82 -3.07 -4.45
N LEU A 427 -31.13 -3.80 -5.54
CA LEU A 427 -30.76 -3.47 -6.92
C LEU A 427 -31.46 -2.18 -7.39
N PRO A 428 -30.86 -1.40 -8.31
CA PRO A 428 -31.51 -0.21 -8.86
C PRO A 428 -32.86 -0.57 -9.50
N GLY A 429 -33.99 -0.11 -8.92
CA GLY A 429 -35.32 -0.23 -9.52
C GLY A 429 -36.49 -0.63 -8.61
N GLU A 430 -36.32 -0.95 -7.33
CA GLU A 430 -37.44 -1.37 -6.47
C GLU A 430 -38.00 -0.23 -5.58
N GLU A 431 -39.28 0.10 -5.77
CA GLU A 431 -40.07 0.88 -4.80
C GLU A 431 -40.47 0.03 -3.59
N THR A 432 -40.32 0.59 -2.40
CA THR A 432 -40.73 -0.03 -1.14
C THR A 432 -42.25 -0.18 -1.07
N SER A 433 -42.78 -1.38 -1.30
CA SER A 433 -44.14 -1.69 -0.88
C SER A 433 -44.28 -3.10 -0.30
N ARG A 434 -44.89 -3.12 0.90
CA ARG A 434 -45.55 -4.25 1.60
C ARG A 434 -44.66 -5.26 2.35
N LEU A 435 -44.69 -5.13 3.68
CA LEU A 435 -44.93 -6.27 4.58
C LEU A 435 -45.71 -5.78 5.82
N ARG A 436 -46.98 -6.15 5.89
CA ARG A 436 -47.81 -6.15 7.11
C ARG A 436 -47.92 -7.59 7.61
N SER A 437 -47.42 -7.88 8.81
CA SER A 437 -48.08 -8.78 9.77
C SER A 437 -47.40 -8.76 11.15
N ARG A 438 -48.17 -8.31 12.17
CA ARG A 438 -48.29 -8.73 13.60
C ARG A 438 -47.11 -9.49 14.24
N SER A 439 -46.62 -9.25 15.45
CA SER A 439 -47.22 -8.76 16.72
C SER A 439 -46.14 -8.61 17.81
N GLY A 440 -46.31 -7.67 18.76
CA GLY A 440 -45.61 -7.67 20.06
C GLY A 440 -44.93 -6.34 20.40
N GLY A 441 -45.47 -5.61 21.38
CA GLY A 441 -45.07 -4.24 21.70
C GLY A 441 -43.72 -4.10 22.38
N THR A 442 -42.92 -3.15 21.89
CA THR A 442 -41.87 -2.40 22.59
C THR A 442 -41.81 -0.99 21.95
N PRO A 443 -41.44 0.07 22.70
CA PRO A 443 -41.68 1.45 22.26
C PRO A 443 -40.78 1.83 21.09
N ASP A 444 -41.38 2.55 20.13
CA ASP A 444 -40.77 3.11 18.91
C ASP A 444 -39.39 3.74 19.18
N ARG A 445 -38.33 3.07 18.70
CA ARG A 445 -37.11 3.76 18.29
C ARG A 445 -37.29 4.19 16.85
N PRO A 446 -36.97 5.43 16.46
CA PRO A 446 -37.12 5.88 15.09
C PRO A 446 -36.10 5.13 14.22
N THR A 447 -36.54 4.06 13.57
CA THR A 447 -35.84 3.40 12.45
C THR A 447 -36.10 4.20 11.17
N GLY A 448 -35.83 5.50 11.21
CA GLY A 448 -35.79 6.32 10.02
C GLY A 448 -34.46 6.08 9.32
N LYS A 449 -34.36 5.05 8.46
CA LYS A 449 -33.36 5.08 7.39
C LYS A 449 -33.69 6.31 6.55
N MET A 450 -32.92 7.39 6.68
CA MET A 450 -33.04 8.52 5.75
C MET A 450 -32.84 7.98 4.33
N PRO A 451 -33.70 8.33 3.36
CA PRO A 451 -33.47 7.92 1.99
C PRO A 451 -32.10 8.45 1.56
N VAL A 452 -31.24 7.55 1.09
CA VAL A 452 -29.94 7.91 0.54
C VAL A 452 -30.22 8.79 -0.67
N LEU A 453 -30.03 10.10 -0.52
CA LEU A 453 -30.11 11.03 -1.64
C LEU A 453 -28.90 10.72 -2.54
N LEU A 454 -29.15 10.19 -3.73
CA LEU A 454 -28.13 9.94 -4.75
C LEU A 454 -28.13 11.12 -5.73
N SER A 455 -26.96 11.60 -6.16
CA SER A 455 -26.94 12.50 -7.32
C SER A 455 -27.12 11.67 -8.57
N ARG A 456 -28.29 11.83 -9.18
CA ARG A 456 -28.67 11.08 -10.38
C ARG A 456 -27.87 11.53 -11.59
N THR A 457 -27.75 10.63 -12.55
CA THR A 457 -26.91 10.87 -13.73
C THR A 457 -27.52 11.78 -14.80
N ASP A 458 -28.79 12.13 -14.67
CA ASP A 458 -29.47 13.15 -15.49
C ASP A 458 -29.31 14.57 -14.92
N GLU A 459 -28.83 14.70 -13.68
CA GLU A 459 -28.64 15.99 -13.02
C GLU A 459 -27.29 16.63 -13.41
N PRO A 460 -27.27 17.82 -14.03
CA PRO A 460 -26.04 18.50 -14.41
C PRO A 460 -25.07 18.74 -13.23
N SER A 461 -23.77 18.74 -13.51
CA SER A 461 -22.71 18.97 -12.50
C SER A 461 -22.85 20.29 -11.74
N GLU A 462 -23.51 21.29 -12.32
CA GLU A 462 -23.76 22.59 -11.69
C GLU A 462 -24.66 22.44 -10.45
N LYS A 463 -25.64 21.54 -10.50
CA LYS A 463 -26.57 21.27 -9.40
C LYS A 463 -26.01 20.34 -8.33
N PHE A 464 -24.90 19.66 -8.62
CA PHE A 464 -24.19 18.84 -7.64
C PHE A 464 -23.57 19.73 -6.56
N ASP A 465 -24.25 19.80 -5.41
CA ASP A 465 -23.87 20.66 -4.29
C ASP A 465 -22.74 20.05 -3.48
N VAL A 466 -21.57 20.69 -3.56
CA VAL A 466 -20.32 20.26 -2.92
C VAL A 466 -19.95 21.12 -1.72
N HIS A 467 -20.81 22.08 -1.32
CA HIS A 467 -20.50 23.07 -0.29
C HIS A 467 -21.50 23.05 0.88
N THR A 468 -22.75 22.68 0.67
CA THR A 468 -23.75 22.63 1.76
C THR A 468 -23.56 21.37 2.61
N PRO A 469 -23.30 21.50 3.93
CA PRO A 469 -23.09 20.36 4.82
C PRO A 469 -24.21 19.33 4.78
N GLY A 470 -23.86 18.04 4.79
CA GLY A 470 -24.80 16.93 4.77
C GLY A 470 -25.36 16.58 3.39
N LYS A 471 -25.05 17.35 2.34
CA LYS A 471 -25.38 16.95 0.97
C LYS A 471 -24.59 15.69 0.57
N PRO A 472 -25.22 14.75 -0.12
CA PRO A 472 -24.58 13.51 -0.54
C PRO A 472 -23.56 13.75 -1.65
N LEU A 473 -22.46 13.01 -1.60
CA LEU A 473 -21.37 12.99 -2.57
C LEU A 473 -21.28 11.62 -3.26
N VAL A 474 -22.44 11.03 -3.55
CA VAL A 474 -22.59 9.77 -4.28
C VAL A 474 -23.00 10.09 -5.71
N VAL A 475 -22.12 9.73 -6.65
CA VAL A 475 -22.22 9.99 -8.07
C VAL A 475 -22.60 8.70 -8.79
N GLU A 476 -23.76 8.71 -9.45
CA GLU A 476 -24.26 7.59 -10.23
C GLU A 476 -23.60 7.53 -11.61
N GLN A 477 -23.29 6.31 -12.08
CA GLN A 477 -22.87 6.02 -13.45
C GLN A 477 -23.53 4.72 -13.91
N ILE A 478 -24.72 4.84 -14.49
CA ILE A 478 -25.51 3.70 -14.97
C ILE A 478 -25.59 3.76 -16.49
N ILE A 479 -25.31 2.66 -17.19
CA ILE A 479 -25.64 2.63 -18.62
C ILE A 479 -27.18 2.57 -18.72
N ARG A 480 -27.83 3.72 -18.89
CA ARG A 480 -29.25 3.77 -19.24
C ARG A 480 -29.35 3.57 -20.76
N PRO A 481 -29.99 2.50 -21.26
CA PRO A 481 -30.28 2.42 -22.68
C PRO A 481 -31.14 3.62 -23.04
N THR A 482 -30.63 4.50 -23.90
CA THR A 482 -31.42 5.60 -24.46
C THR A 482 -32.66 5.00 -25.13
N GLY A 483 -33.83 5.09 -24.49
CA GLY A 483 -35.12 4.72 -25.09
C GLY A 483 -35.94 3.60 -24.43
N LEU A 484 -35.54 3.04 -23.28
CA LEU A 484 -36.47 2.20 -22.50
C LEU A 484 -37.18 3.08 -21.46
N LEU A 485 -38.49 3.24 -21.66
CA LEU A 485 -39.43 3.80 -20.68
C LEU A 485 -39.17 3.16 -19.32
N ASP A 486 -39.13 3.97 -18.26
CA ASP A 486 -39.20 3.49 -16.89
C ASP A 486 -40.30 2.42 -16.82
N PRO A 487 -40.02 1.19 -16.38
CA PRO A 487 -41.04 0.16 -16.31
C PRO A 487 -42.17 0.67 -15.43
N ARG A 488 -43.35 0.89 -16.01
CA ARG A 488 -44.57 1.12 -15.24
C ARG A 488 -44.88 -0.19 -14.52
N ILE A 489 -44.54 -0.24 -13.25
CA ILE A 489 -44.97 -1.32 -12.35
C ILE A 489 -46.48 -1.12 -12.13
N THR A 490 -47.29 -2.02 -12.69
CA THR A 490 -48.72 -2.18 -12.37
C THR A 490 -48.90 -3.09 -11.17
#